data_AF-A0A537BSY3-F1
#
_entry.id   AF-A0A537BSY3-F1
#
_cell.length_a   1.000
_cell.length_b   1.000
_cell.length_c   1.000
_cell.angle_alpha   90.00
_cell.angle_beta   90.00
_cell.angle_gamma   90.00
#
_symmetry.space_group_name_H-M   'P 1'
#
loop_
_entity.id
_entity.type
_entity.pdbx_description
1 polymer ?
#
loop_
_entity_poly.entity_id
_entity_poly.type
_entity_poly.pdbx_seq_one_letter_code
_entity_poly.pdbx_strand_id
1 'polypeptide(L)'
;MAVIAFKEKPIAFKEKSYMLAEEYGWPLASAKGYVDGEAFRKRGKEPPVHALVGIDDYSEGFRAGYYHRPIAEWALSSEPSNSSA
;
A
#
# COMPACT_ATOMS: atom_id res chain seq x y z
N MET A 1 7.50 -9.66 -34.89
CA MET A 1 7.19 -10.00 -33.47
C MET A 1 8.45 -9.89 -32.66
N ALA A 2 8.48 -8.99 -31.67
CA ALA A 2 9.30 -9.08 -30.47
C ALA A 2 8.75 -8.05 -29.47
N VAL A 3 7.98 -8.51 -28.49
CA VAL A 3 7.51 -7.67 -27.37
C VAL A 3 8.66 -7.63 -26.38
N ILE A 4 9.32 -6.48 -26.27
CA ILE A 4 10.35 -6.24 -25.26
C ILE A 4 9.63 -6.04 -23.93
N ALA A 5 9.35 -7.12 -23.24
CA ALA A 5 9.02 -7.08 -21.82
C ALA A 5 10.33 -7.33 -21.08
N PHE A 6 10.97 -6.33 -20.47
CA PHE A 6 11.77 -6.46 -19.23
C PHE A 6 12.35 -5.09 -18.79
N LYS A 7 12.09 -4.73 -17.52
CA LYS A 7 12.81 -3.76 -16.66
C LYS A 7 12.59 -2.24 -16.85
N GLU A 8 11.41 -1.72 -16.48
CA GLU A 8 11.26 -0.31 -16.05
C GLU A 8 10.89 -0.13 -14.56
N LYS A 9 10.65 -1.23 -13.82
CA LYS A 9 10.09 -1.16 -12.45
C LYS A 9 10.99 -0.63 -11.32
N PRO A 10 12.34 -0.75 -11.30
CA PRO A 10 13.09 -0.44 -10.08
C PRO A 10 13.24 1.07 -9.81
N ILE A 11 13.27 1.89 -10.86
CA ILE A 11 13.51 3.34 -10.74
C ILE A 11 12.28 4.03 -10.16
N ALA A 12 11.10 3.82 -10.76
CA ALA A 12 9.83 4.38 -10.29
C ALA A 12 9.45 3.92 -8.87
N PHE A 13 9.81 2.69 -8.48
CA PHE A 13 9.54 2.17 -7.14
C PHE A 13 10.42 2.84 -6.07
N LYS A 14 11.72 2.99 -6.37
CA LYS A 14 12.66 3.66 -5.48
C LYS A 14 12.26 5.12 -5.32
N GLU A 15 12.00 5.81 -6.43
CA GLU A 15 11.58 7.21 -6.45
C GLU A 15 10.30 7.45 -5.67
N LYS A 16 9.26 6.63 -5.87
CA LYS A 16 8.02 6.73 -5.10
C LYS A 16 8.24 6.54 -3.59
N SER A 17 9.10 5.61 -3.20
CA SER A 17 9.41 5.37 -1.78
C SER A 17 10.12 6.57 -1.14
N TYR A 18 11.03 7.22 -1.86
CA TYR A 18 11.69 8.44 -1.38
C TYR A 18 10.72 9.61 -1.27
N MET A 19 9.87 9.81 -2.28
CA MET A 19 8.88 10.89 -2.26
C MET A 19 7.91 10.73 -1.08
N LEU A 20 7.42 9.51 -0.82
CA LEU A 20 6.54 9.25 0.33
C LEU A 20 7.27 9.46 1.67
N ALA A 21 8.54 9.07 1.77
CA ALA A 21 9.33 9.31 2.97
C ALA A 21 9.49 10.81 3.26
N GLU A 22 9.75 11.61 2.22
CA GLU A 22 9.88 13.06 2.34
C GLU A 22 8.54 13.75 2.64
N GLU A 23 7.47 13.39 1.92
CA GLU A 23 6.14 13.99 2.04
C GLU A 23 5.51 13.75 3.42
N TYR A 24 5.59 12.51 3.92
CA TYR A 24 4.94 12.11 5.17
C TYR A 24 5.89 12.07 6.37
N GLY A 25 7.17 12.39 6.17
CA GLY A 25 8.20 12.26 7.22
C GLY A 25 8.39 10.81 7.70
N TRP A 26 8.10 9.83 6.85
CA TRP A 26 8.22 8.42 7.20
C TRP A 26 9.67 7.92 7.11
N PRO A 27 10.05 6.93 7.93
CA PRO A 27 11.25 6.15 7.67
C PRO A 27 11.22 5.56 6.25
N LEU A 28 12.34 5.58 5.55
CA LEU A 28 12.43 5.05 4.18
C LEU A 28 12.00 3.57 4.11
N ALA A 29 12.26 2.80 5.17
CA ALA A 29 11.82 1.41 5.29
C ALA A 29 10.29 1.30 5.28
N SER A 30 9.58 2.14 6.02
CA SER A 30 8.11 2.20 6.04
C SER A 30 7.54 2.61 4.68
N ALA A 31 8.09 3.64 4.06
CA ALA A 31 7.65 4.08 2.74
C ALA A 31 7.85 2.96 1.69
N LYS A 32 8.98 2.27 1.73
CA LYS A 32 9.25 1.10 0.88
C LYS A 32 8.23 -0.01 1.11
N GLY A 33 8.01 -0.36 2.38
CA GLY A 33 7.00 -1.34 2.79
C GLY A 33 5.64 -1.00 2.21
N TYR A 34 5.21 0.25 2.37
CA TYR A 34 3.94 0.74 1.86
C TYR A 34 3.77 0.55 0.35
N VAL A 35 4.77 0.93 -0.45
CA VAL A 35 4.70 0.75 -1.91
C VAL A 35 4.67 -0.73 -2.30
N ASP A 36 5.43 -1.59 -1.60
CA ASP A 36 5.39 -3.05 -1.81
C ASP A 36 4.02 -3.63 -1.45
N GLY A 37 3.45 -3.25 -0.30
CA GLY A 37 2.12 -3.65 0.12
C GLY A 37 1.04 -3.26 -0.91
N GLU A 38 1.06 -2.01 -1.38
CA GLU A 38 0.18 -1.55 -2.44
C GLU A 38 0.32 -2.38 -3.72
N ALA A 39 1.56 -2.71 -4.10
CA ALA A 39 1.84 -3.48 -5.30
C ALA A 39 1.34 -4.93 -5.18
N PHE A 40 1.48 -5.55 -4.01
CA PHE A 40 0.94 -6.89 -3.72
C PHE A 40 -0.58 -6.90 -3.81
N ARG A 41 -1.22 -5.92 -3.17
CA ARG A 41 -2.68 -5.73 -3.23
C ARG A 41 -3.16 -5.60 -4.67
N LYS A 42 -2.55 -4.68 -5.44
CA LYS A 42 -2.93 -4.42 -6.85
C LYS A 42 -2.75 -5.65 -7.74
N ARG A 43 -1.83 -6.56 -7.39
CA ARG A 43 -1.57 -7.80 -8.12
C ARG A 43 -2.35 -9.00 -7.57
N GLY A 44 -3.16 -8.83 -6.53
CA GLY A 44 -3.88 -9.93 -5.87
C GLY A 44 -2.95 -11.00 -5.29
N LYS A 45 -1.73 -10.62 -4.87
CA LYS A 45 -0.75 -11.55 -4.32
C LYS A 45 -0.90 -11.66 -2.81
N GLU A 46 -0.73 -12.87 -2.30
CA GLU A 46 -0.61 -13.10 -0.87
C GLU A 46 0.67 -12.44 -0.31
N PRO A 47 0.55 -11.67 0.78
CA PRO A 47 1.70 -11.13 1.48
C PRO A 47 2.60 -12.23 2.05
N PRO A 48 3.92 -12.01 2.08
CA PRO A 48 4.82 -12.91 2.80
C PRO A 48 4.60 -12.79 4.31
N VAL A 49 4.68 -13.91 5.03
CA VAL A 49 4.39 -13.97 6.49
C VAL A 49 5.19 -12.94 7.29
N HIS A 50 6.48 -12.78 7.00
CA HIS A 50 7.33 -11.82 7.71
C HIS A 50 6.79 -10.38 7.62
N ALA A 51 6.23 -9.98 6.49
CA ALA A 51 5.68 -8.64 6.30
C ALA A 51 4.31 -8.46 7.01
N LEU A 52 3.63 -9.55 7.37
CA LEU A 52 2.37 -9.51 8.12
C LEU A 52 2.56 -9.53 9.63
N VAL A 53 3.62 -10.18 10.13
CA VAL A 53 3.85 -10.36 11.58
C VAL A 53 5.02 -9.54 12.11
N GLY A 54 5.88 -9.03 11.23
CA GLY A 54 7.02 -8.20 11.61
C GLY A 54 6.57 -6.90 12.27
N ILE A 55 7.35 -6.46 13.25
CA ILE A 55 7.14 -5.22 14.02
C ILE A 55 8.12 -4.13 13.53
N ASP A 56 8.98 -4.45 12.55
CA ASP A 56 9.87 -3.49 11.92
C ASP A 56 9.11 -2.50 11.02
N ASP A 57 9.74 -1.34 10.79
CA ASP A 57 9.23 -0.24 9.97
C ASP A 57 8.72 -0.68 8.60
N TYR A 58 9.41 -1.63 7.95
CA TYR A 58 9.01 -2.12 6.64
C TYR A 58 7.72 -2.95 6.73
N SER A 59 7.62 -3.85 7.70
CA SER A 59 6.45 -4.70 7.92
C SER A 59 5.20 -3.89 8.32
N GLU A 60 5.38 -2.83 9.12
CA GLU A 60 4.30 -1.88 9.41
C GLU A 60 3.83 -1.15 8.15
N GLY A 61 4.77 -0.56 7.39
CA GLY A 61 4.47 0.11 6.13
C GLY A 61 3.78 -0.83 5.12
N PHE A 62 4.26 -2.07 5.01
CA PHE A 62 3.69 -3.07 4.12
C PHE A 62 2.22 -3.35 4.42
N ARG A 63 1.88 -3.56 5.69
CA ARG A 63 0.48 -3.78 6.08
C ARG A 63 -0.37 -2.56 5.78
N ALA A 64 0.12 -1.35 6.08
CA ALA A 64 -0.58 -0.13 5.76
C ALA A 64 -0.89 -0.03 4.26
N GLY A 65 0.09 -0.29 3.39
CA GLY A 65 -0.11 -0.24 1.93
C GLY A 65 -0.97 -1.38 1.37
N TYR A 66 -0.84 -2.59 1.92
CA TYR A 66 -1.58 -3.77 1.46
C TYR A 66 -3.06 -3.74 1.84
N TYR A 67 -3.37 -3.23 3.03
CA TYR A 67 -4.74 -3.11 3.52
C TYR A 67 -5.37 -1.76 3.24
N HIS A 68 -4.63 -0.78 2.69
CA HIS A 68 -5.21 0.47 2.22
C HIS A 68 -6.33 0.18 1.21
N ARG A 69 -7.58 0.45 1.60
CA ARG A 69 -8.77 0.42 0.75
C ARG A 69 -9.30 1.85 0.71
N PRO A 70 -9.53 2.42 -0.50
CA PRO A 70 -10.34 3.62 -0.59
C PRO A 70 -11.69 3.30 0.07
N ILE A 71 -12.15 4.17 0.96
CA ILE A 71 -13.49 4.04 1.51
C ILE A 71 -14.44 4.08 0.32
N ALA A 72 -15.22 3.02 0.14
CA ALA A 72 -16.21 3.00 -0.92
C ALA A 72 -17.22 4.12 -0.65
N GLU A 73 -17.56 4.89 -1.67
CA GLU A 73 -18.40 6.10 -1.57
C GLU A 73 -19.73 5.82 -0.85
N TRP A 74 -20.27 4.60 -0.97
CA TRP A 74 -21.47 4.15 -0.25
C TRP A 74 -21.32 4.02 1.27
N ALA A 75 -20.11 3.78 1.77
CA ALA A 75 -19.82 3.71 3.20
C ALA A 75 -19.80 5.11 3.86
N LEU A 76 -19.61 6.18 3.07
CA LEU A 76 -19.73 7.57 3.53
C LEU A 76 -21.16 8.11 3.37
N SER A 77 -21.98 7.54 2.48
CA SER A 77 -23.39 7.90 2.30
C SER A 77 -24.35 7.19 3.26
N SER A 78 -23.84 6.27 4.08
CA SER A 78 -24.63 5.55 5.08
C SER A 78 -24.72 6.37 6.36
N GLU A 79 -25.49 7.47 6.37
CA GLU A 79 -25.91 8.07 7.63
C GLU A 79 -26.72 7.02 8.42
N PRO A 80 -26.46 6.83 9.73
CA PRO A 80 -27.33 6.01 10.55
C PRO A 80 -28.67 6.73 10.65
N SER A 81 -29.65 6.25 9.88
CA SER A 81 -31.06 6.61 10.06
C SER A 81 -31.49 6.16 11.46
N ASN A 82 -31.26 7.02 12.45
CA ASN A 82 -31.90 6.93 13.75
C ASN A 82 -33.37 7.33 13.58
N SER A 83 -34.15 6.44 13.00
CA SER A 83 -35.60 6.44 13.15
C SER A 83 -35.94 5.67 14.42
N SER A 84 -35.94 6.37 15.54
CA SER A 84 -36.52 5.93 16.80
C SER A 84 -38.04 5.79 16.61
N ALA A 85 -38.56 4.58 16.87
CA ALA A 85 -39.99 4.29 16.94
C ALA A 85 -40.57 4.71 18.30
#